data_AF-A0A2J7TK54-F1
#
_entry.id   AF-A0A2J7TK54-F1
#
_cell.length_a   1.000
_cell.length_b   1.000
_cell.length_c   1.000
_cell.angle_alpha   90.00
_cell.angle_beta   90.00
_cell.angle_gamma   90.00
#
_symmetry.space_group_name_H-M   'P 1'
#
loop_
_entity.id
_entity.type
_entity.pdbx_description
1 polymer ?
#
loop_
_entity_poly.entity_id
_entity_poly.type
_entity_poly.pdbx_seq_one_letter_code
_entity_poly.pdbx_strand_id
1 'polypeptide(L)'
;MNLPFIYALPWAAALIILFASATRDLKDRIIPNEYVVIVAAIGVAQCIATRPGLAWVSLLAAAGTLIGLGFLAHWNLIGGGDVKMISAVTLLVPPNQAPVLLIDIALAGGVLSCMYLAAHHAFRGITVSQAAEAGFAPPVSRLARLVKTEHARIAAGDSLPYALAILGGVIAYMAREFI
;
A
#
# COMPACT_ATOMS: atom_id res chain seq x y z
N MET A 1 9.80 2.23 -31.22
CA MET A 1 9.20 1.55 -30.05
C MET A 1 7.78 2.06 -29.89
N ASN A 2 6.79 1.16 -29.77
CA ASN A 2 5.39 1.56 -29.65
C ASN A 2 5.21 2.27 -28.31
N LEU A 3 4.90 3.57 -28.34
CA LEU A 3 4.58 4.41 -27.19
C LEU A 3 3.75 3.69 -26.09
N PRO A 4 2.66 2.95 -26.39
CA PRO A 4 1.89 2.26 -25.36
C PRO A 4 2.67 1.17 -24.58
N PHE A 5 3.64 0.50 -25.21
CA PHE A 5 4.42 -0.57 -24.57
C PHE A 5 5.42 -0.01 -23.53
N ILE A 6 5.95 1.19 -23.79
CA ILE A 6 6.86 1.89 -22.86
C ILE A 6 6.13 2.26 -21.56
N TYR A 7 4.82 2.52 -21.61
CA TYR A 7 4.02 2.83 -20.43
C TYR A 7 3.48 1.58 -19.75
N ALA A 8 2.97 0.61 -20.51
CA ALA A 8 2.27 -0.54 -19.93
C ALA A 8 3.20 -1.46 -19.11
N LEU A 9 4.45 -1.66 -19.56
CA LEU A 9 5.36 -2.62 -18.94
C LEU A 9 5.86 -2.17 -17.54
N PRO A 10 6.33 -0.92 -17.35
CA PRO A 10 6.69 -0.40 -16.03
C PRO A 10 5.51 -0.42 -15.04
N TRP A 11 4.31 -0.02 -15.49
CA TRP A 11 3.12 -0.05 -14.64
C TRP A 11 2.73 -1.47 -14.23
N ALA A 12 2.74 -2.42 -15.15
CA ALA A 12 2.46 -3.82 -14.83
C ALA A 12 3.50 -4.38 -13.84
N ALA A 13 4.79 -4.08 -14.04
CA ALA A 13 5.84 -4.48 -13.10
C ALA A 13 5.64 -3.85 -11.72
N ALA A 14 5.35 -2.54 -11.65
CA ALA A 14 5.08 -1.85 -10.40
C ALA A 14 3.86 -2.44 -9.68
N LEU A 15 2.77 -2.73 -10.38
CA LEU A 15 1.57 -3.35 -9.79
C LEU A 15 1.85 -4.75 -9.23
N ILE A 16 2.66 -5.57 -9.92
CA ILE A 16 3.04 -6.90 -9.41
C ILE A 16 3.81 -6.77 -8.10
N ILE A 17 4.75 -5.82 -8.02
CA ILE A 17 5.55 -5.60 -6.80
C ILE A 17 4.69 -4.99 -5.69
N LEU A 18 3.80 -4.05 -6.00
CA LEU A 18 2.85 -3.47 -5.04
C LEU A 18 1.91 -4.54 -4.49
N PHE A 19 1.39 -5.42 -5.35
CA PHE A 19 0.59 -6.56 -4.93
C PHE A 19 1.39 -7.52 -4.04
N ALA A 20 2.63 -7.85 -4.40
CA ALA A 20 3.51 -8.65 -3.57
C ALA A 20 3.75 -7.99 -2.19
N SER A 21 3.96 -6.68 -2.16
CA SER A 21 4.11 -5.89 -0.93
C SER A 21 2.85 -5.92 -0.07
N ALA A 22 1.66 -5.79 -0.68
CA ALA A 22 0.38 -5.90 -0.01
C ALA A 22 0.16 -7.27 0.63
N THR A 23 0.57 -8.35 -0.05
CA THR A 23 0.48 -9.70 0.53
C THR A 23 1.47 -9.94 1.67
N ARG A 24 2.65 -9.30 1.63
CA ARG A 24 3.63 -9.35 2.72
C ARG A 24 3.16 -8.54 3.92
N ASP A 25 2.66 -7.35 3.68
CA ASP A 25 2.13 -6.49 4.74
C ASP A 25 0.90 -7.11 5.43
N LEU A 26 0.02 -7.77 4.66
CA LEU A 26 -1.09 -8.51 5.25
C LEU A 26 -0.62 -9.67 6.14
N LYS A 27 0.47 -10.36 5.79
CA LYS A 27 1.00 -11.48 6.58
C LYS A 27 1.80 -11.01 7.79
N ASP A 28 2.80 -10.21 7.51
CA ASP A 28 3.92 -9.94 8.40
C ASP A 28 3.87 -8.51 8.99
N ARG A 29 2.93 -7.65 8.53
CA ARG A 29 2.85 -6.21 8.87
C ARG A 29 4.16 -5.46 8.61
N ILE A 30 4.87 -5.90 7.57
CA ILE A 30 6.16 -5.37 7.17
C ILE A 30 6.13 -5.14 5.66
N ILE A 31 6.55 -3.95 5.24
CA ILE A 31 6.86 -3.62 3.84
C ILE A 31 8.38 -3.78 3.67
N PRO A 32 8.87 -4.82 2.97
CA PRO A 32 10.30 -5.04 2.76
C PRO A 32 10.94 -3.89 1.97
N ASN A 33 12.15 -3.48 2.37
CA ASN A 33 12.87 -2.38 1.71
C ASN A 33 13.20 -2.72 0.24
N GLU A 34 13.36 -4.00 -0.08
CA GLU A 34 13.62 -4.50 -1.43
C GLU A 34 12.49 -4.10 -2.38
N TYR A 35 11.23 -4.20 -1.95
CA TYR A 35 10.08 -3.81 -2.78
C TYR A 35 10.02 -2.30 -2.99
N VAL A 36 10.34 -1.52 -1.96
CA VAL A 36 10.43 -0.06 -2.06
C VAL A 36 11.48 0.34 -3.09
N VAL A 37 12.68 -0.25 -3.01
CA VAL A 37 13.78 0.04 -3.95
C VAL A 37 13.42 -0.37 -5.37
N ILE A 38 12.80 -1.52 -5.57
CA ILE A 38 12.35 -1.97 -6.90
C ILE A 38 11.32 -1.00 -7.48
N VAL A 39 10.31 -0.61 -6.71
CA VAL A 39 9.29 0.35 -7.16
C VAL A 39 9.91 1.71 -7.49
N ALA A 40 10.82 2.21 -6.65
CA ALA A 40 11.52 3.46 -6.91
C ALA A 40 12.38 3.38 -8.18
N ALA A 41 13.09 2.27 -8.40
CA ALA A 41 13.88 2.05 -9.61
C ALA A 41 12.99 2.02 -10.88
N ILE A 42 11.83 1.37 -10.81
CA ILE A 42 10.84 1.38 -11.90
C ILE A 42 10.36 2.81 -12.16
N GLY A 43 10.03 3.58 -11.13
CA GLY A 43 9.59 4.97 -11.26
C GLY A 43 10.65 5.88 -11.88
N VAL A 44 11.90 5.78 -11.43
CA VAL A 44 13.02 6.53 -12.02
C VAL A 44 13.23 6.14 -13.48
N ALA A 45 13.26 4.84 -13.80
CA ALA A 45 13.42 4.37 -15.17
C ALA A 45 12.29 4.87 -16.07
N GLN A 46 11.04 4.80 -15.60
CA GLN A 46 9.87 5.34 -16.30
C GLN A 46 9.97 6.85 -16.50
N CYS A 47 10.39 7.60 -15.48
CA CYS A 47 10.55 9.04 -15.57
C CYS A 47 11.63 9.43 -16.59
N ILE A 48 12.79 8.77 -16.58
CA ILE A 48 13.86 9.03 -17.55
C ILE A 48 13.41 8.66 -18.97
N ALA A 49 12.70 7.54 -19.15
CA ALA A 49 12.26 7.07 -20.46
C ALA A 49 11.16 7.94 -21.08
N THR A 50 10.32 8.57 -20.26
CA THR A 50 9.11 9.26 -20.73
C THR A 50 9.19 10.79 -20.60
N ARG A 51 9.91 11.28 -19.58
CA ARG A 51 9.95 12.70 -19.18
C ARG A 51 11.33 13.07 -18.63
N PRO A 52 12.41 12.90 -19.41
CA PRO A 52 13.78 13.09 -18.91
C PRO A 52 14.03 14.49 -18.33
N GLY A 53 13.42 15.53 -18.89
CA GLY A 53 13.53 16.90 -18.38
C GLY A 53 12.88 17.15 -17.02
N LEU A 54 12.02 16.24 -16.55
CA LEU A 54 11.35 16.34 -15.25
C LEU A 54 11.95 15.41 -14.19
N ALA A 55 12.96 14.61 -14.53
CA ALA A 55 13.53 13.61 -13.61
C ALA A 55 13.97 14.22 -12.27
N TRP A 56 14.65 15.37 -12.31
CA TRP A 56 15.06 16.08 -11.09
C TRP A 56 13.87 16.57 -10.26
N VAL A 57 12.81 17.07 -10.91
CA VAL A 57 11.61 17.54 -10.23
C VAL A 57 10.85 16.36 -9.59
N SER A 58 10.76 15.22 -10.27
CA SER A 58 10.19 13.99 -9.72
C SER A 58 10.98 13.48 -8.50
N LEU A 59 12.31 13.51 -8.56
CA LEU A 59 13.16 13.14 -7.42
C LEU A 59 12.97 14.10 -6.24
N LEU A 60 12.90 15.41 -6.50
CA LEU A 60 12.62 16.41 -5.47
C LEU A 60 11.23 16.21 -4.86
N ALA A 61 10.21 15.90 -5.68
CA ALA A 61 8.87 15.59 -5.18
C ALA A 61 8.88 14.37 -4.27
N ALA A 62 9.52 13.27 -4.70
CA ALA A 62 9.63 12.05 -3.89
C ALA A 62 10.42 12.28 -2.59
N ALA A 63 11.52 13.05 -2.64
CA ALA A 63 12.27 13.43 -1.44
C ALA A 63 11.43 14.31 -0.50
N GLY A 64 10.67 15.25 -1.04
CA GLY A 64 9.73 16.08 -0.28
C GLY A 64 8.64 15.25 0.40
N THR A 65 8.06 14.27 -0.32
CA THR A 65 7.11 13.31 0.25
C THR A 65 7.75 12.48 1.36
N LEU A 66 8.97 11.98 1.15
CA LEU A 66 9.71 11.20 2.15
C LEU A 66 9.99 11.98 3.42
N ILE A 67 10.44 13.23 3.30
CA ILE A 67 10.73 14.10 4.44
C ILE A 67 9.43 14.51 5.14
N GLY A 68 8.43 14.95 4.38
CA GLY A 68 7.16 15.42 4.91
C GLY A 68 6.42 14.32 5.68
N LEU A 69 6.25 13.15 5.07
CA LEU A 69 5.63 12.00 5.73
C LEU A 69 6.55 11.38 6.79
N GLY A 70 7.88 11.47 6.62
CA GLY A 70 8.86 11.06 7.62
C GLY A 70 8.74 11.85 8.92
N PHE A 71 8.40 13.14 8.84
CA PHE A 71 8.08 13.96 10.01
C PHE A 71 6.82 13.46 10.73
N LEU A 72 5.78 13.04 9.99
CA LEU A 72 4.60 12.42 10.59
C LEU A 72 4.93 11.06 11.23
N ALA A 73 5.80 10.27 10.60
CA ALA A 73 6.25 8.99 11.15
C ALA A 73 7.05 9.16 12.43
N HIS A 74 7.81 10.24 12.57
CA HIS A 74 8.51 10.57 13.81
C HIS A 74 7.55 10.73 15.00
N TRP A 75 6.31 11.17 14.75
CA TRP A 75 5.26 11.30 15.77
C TRP A 75 4.35 10.06 15.86
N ASN A 76 4.74 8.94 15.24
CA ASN A 76 3.96 7.69 15.18
C ASN A 76 2.54 7.87 14.58
N LEU A 77 2.33 8.90 13.76
CA LEU A 77 1.06 9.12 13.06
C LEU A 77 0.91 8.22 11.83
N ILE A 78 2.04 7.77 11.26
CA ILE A 78 2.10 6.90 10.08
C ILE A 78 3.28 5.94 10.22
N GLY A 79 3.18 4.73 9.65
CA GLY A 79 4.24 3.74 9.69
C GLY A 79 5.45 4.15 8.85
N GLY A 80 6.67 3.97 9.37
CA GLY A 80 7.89 4.29 8.63
C GLY A 80 8.08 3.47 7.35
N GLY A 81 7.50 2.27 7.28
CA GLY A 81 7.45 1.47 6.04
C GLY A 81 6.57 2.14 4.97
N ASP A 82 5.42 2.66 5.39
CA ASP A 82 4.42 3.31 4.54
C ASP A 82 5.00 4.56 3.89
N VAL A 83 5.68 5.39 4.69
CA VAL A 83 6.36 6.60 4.22
C VAL A 83 7.31 6.30 3.05
N LYS A 84 8.13 5.26 3.20
CA LYS A 84 9.10 4.87 2.18
C LYS A 84 8.40 4.42 0.89
N MET A 85 7.38 3.58 1.03
CA MET A 85 6.65 3.04 -0.12
C MET A 85 5.82 4.10 -0.84
N ILE A 86 5.15 4.99 -0.09
CA ILE A 86 4.42 6.14 -0.65
C ILE A 86 5.39 7.02 -1.45
N SER A 87 6.54 7.34 -0.89
CA SER A 87 7.57 8.12 -1.58
C SER A 87 8.04 7.44 -2.86
N ALA A 88 8.24 6.11 -2.83
CA ALA A 88 8.61 5.35 -4.03
C ALA A 88 7.54 5.39 -5.12
N VAL A 89 6.25 5.25 -4.78
CA VAL A 89 5.18 5.30 -5.80
C VAL A 89 4.96 6.70 -6.38
N THR A 90 5.34 7.78 -5.68
CA THR A 90 5.31 9.13 -6.29
C THR A 90 6.25 9.28 -7.49
N LEU A 91 7.31 8.46 -7.58
CA LEU A 91 8.22 8.45 -8.74
C LEU A 91 7.58 7.81 -9.98
N LEU A 92 6.50 7.03 -9.83
CA LEU A 92 5.77 6.44 -10.97
C LEU A 92 4.92 7.48 -11.70
N VAL A 93 4.57 8.58 -11.06
CA VAL A 93 3.63 9.59 -11.59
C VAL A 93 4.36 10.88 -11.96
N PRO A 94 3.79 11.70 -12.87
CA PRO A 94 4.26 13.08 -13.04
C PRO A 94 4.32 13.83 -11.70
N PRO A 95 5.29 14.73 -11.50
CA PRO A 95 5.41 15.45 -10.23
C PRO A 95 4.17 16.31 -9.90
N ASN A 96 3.48 16.84 -10.91
CA ASN A 96 2.22 17.56 -10.75
C ASN A 96 1.03 16.65 -10.36
N GLN A 97 1.13 15.34 -10.57
CA GLN A 97 0.12 14.34 -10.20
C GLN A 97 0.42 13.66 -8.86
N ALA A 98 1.59 13.90 -8.25
CA ALA A 98 1.92 13.33 -6.94
C ALA A 98 0.88 13.69 -5.86
N PRO A 99 0.38 14.94 -5.73
CA PRO A 99 -0.67 15.26 -4.76
C PRO A 99 -1.97 14.48 -5.00
N VAL A 100 -2.32 14.29 -6.27
CA VAL A 100 -3.51 13.55 -6.69
C VAL A 100 -3.41 12.07 -6.32
N LEU A 101 -2.23 11.46 -6.52
CA LEU A 101 -1.94 10.10 -6.05
C LEU A 101 -2.02 9.98 -4.52
N LEU A 102 -1.48 10.97 -3.78
CA LEU A 102 -1.54 10.97 -2.32
C LEU A 102 -2.98 11.03 -1.80
N ILE A 103 -3.84 11.80 -2.46
CA ILE A 103 -5.28 11.84 -2.16
C ILE A 103 -5.92 10.47 -2.42
N ASP A 104 -5.62 9.82 -3.53
CA ASP A 104 -6.16 8.47 -3.82
C ASP A 104 -5.72 7.44 -2.78
N ILE A 105 -4.45 7.47 -2.36
CA ILE A 105 -3.92 6.60 -1.30
C ILE A 105 -4.64 6.89 0.02
N ALA A 106 -4.83 8.16 0.37
CA ALA A 106 -5.55 8.56 1.58
C ALA A 106 -7.01 8.11 1.56
N LEU A 107 -7.70 8.23 0.42
CA LEU A 107 -9.08 7.76 0.25
C LEU A 107 -9.17 6.24 0.32
N ALA A 108 -8.28 5.51 -0.35
CA ALA A 108 -8.20 4.06 -0.26
C ALA A 108 -7.94 3.60 1.18
N GLY A 109 -7.05 4.29 1.90
CA GLY A 109 -6.79 4.06 3.32
C GLY A 109 -7.99 4.38 4.21
N GLY A 110 -8.73 5.44 3.92
CA GLY A 110 -9.98 5.79 4.62
C GLY A 110 -11.07 4.73 4.44
N VAL A 111 -11.27 4.26 3.20
CA VAL A 111 -12.21 3.15 2.91
C VAL A 111 -11.78 1.88 3.65
N LEU A 112 -10.49 1.52 3.59
CA LEU A 112 -9.95 0.37 4.30
C LEU A 112 -10.16 0.50 5.81
N SER A 113 -9.95 1.69 6.37
CA SER A 113 -10.17 1.98 7.79
C SER A 113 -11.63 1.82 8.18
N CYS A 114 -12.56 2.33 7.37
CA CYS A 114 -14.00 2.15 7.59
C CYS A 114 -14.39 0.66 7.56
N MET A 115 -13.85 -0.12 6.62
CA MET A 115 -14.10 -1.56 6.54
C MET A 115 -13.60 -2.29 7.79
N TYR A 116 -12.38 -1.98 8.25
CA TYR A 116 -11.81 -2.59 9.45
C TYR A 116 -12.54 -2.16 10.72
N LEU A 117 -12.98 -0.91 10.82
CA LEU A 117 -13.76 -0.42 11.94
C LEU A 117 -15.15 -1.08 11.99
N ALA A 118 -15.83 -1.19 10.84
CA ALA A 118 -17.09 -1.91 10.73
C ALA A 118 -16.94 -3.38 11.14
N ALA A 119 -15.86 -4.04 10.67
CA ALA A 119 -15.50 -5.39 11.07
C ALA A 119 -15.25 -5.48 12.58
N HIS A 120 -14.47 -4.57 13.15
CA HIS A 120 -14.19 -4.52 14.60
C HIS A 120 -15.49 -4.42 15.42
N HIS A 121 -16.40 -3.52 15.04
CA HIS A 121 -17.69 -3.38 15.72
C HIS A 121 -18.59 -4.62 15.55
N ALA A 122 -18.60 -5.26 14.38
CA ALA A 122 -19.35 -6.49 14.15
C ALA A 122 -18.82 -7.66 15.01
N PHE A 123 -17.51 -7.74 15.21
CA PHE A 123 -16.88 -8.84 15.95
C PHE A 123 -16.85 -8.66 17.47
N ARG A 124 -16.94 -7.43 17.99
CA ARG A 124 -17.04 -7.19 19.45
C ARG A 124 -18.20 -7.95 20.11
N GLY A 125 -19.28 -8.24 19.37
CA GLY A 125 -20.41 -9.05 19.86
C GLY A 125 -20.16 -10.56 19.88
N ILE A 126 -19.18 -11.07 19.13
CA ILE A 126 -18.94 -12.51 18.92
C ILE A 126 -17.83 -13.05 19.85
N THR A 127 -16.89 -12.20 20.27
CA THR A 127 -15.73 -12.60 21.12
C THR A 127 -16.13 -13.18 22.48
N VAL A 128 -17.31 -12.82 23.02
CA VAL A 128 -17.81 -13.41 24.29
C VAL A 128 -18.20 -14.89 24.14
N SER A 129 -18.51 -15.35 22.92
CA SER A 129 -19.02 -16.70 22.66
C SER A 129 -17.94 -17.75 22.33
N GLN A 130 -16.74 -17.34 21.91
CA GLN A 130 -15.71 -18.27 21.40
C GLN A 130 -14.72 -18.79 22.47
N ALA A 131 -14.75 -18.29 23.71
CA ALA A 131 -13.93 -18.83 24.80
C ALA A 131 -14.36 -20.26 25.23
N ALA A 132 -15.52 -20.74 24.79
CA ALA A 132 -16.10 -22.01 25.22
C ALA A 132 -15.75 -23.23 24.34
N GLU A 133 -15.20 -23.07 23.13
CA GLU A 133 -15.07 -24.17 22.14
C GLU A 133 -13.64 -24.44 21.66
N ALA A 134 -12.64 -24.29 22.53
CA ALA A 134 -11.25 -24.64 22.20
C ALA A 134 -10.97 -26.15 22.37
N GLY A 135 -11.64 -27.00 21.58
CA GLY A 135 -11.39 -28.44 21.51
C GLY A 135 -11.30 -28.91 20.06
N PHE A 136 -10.09 -29.28 19.62
CA PHE A 136 -9.77 -29.87 18.31
C PHE A 136 -10.02 -28.99 17.05
N ALA A 137 -8.97 -28.36 16.53
CA ALA A 137 -9.02 -27.70 15.22
C ALA A 137 -8.26 -28.53 14.14
N PRO A 138 -8.89 -28.85 12.99
CA PRO A 138 -8.28 -29.60 11.87
C PRO A 138 -7.22 -28.77 11.11
N PRO A 139 -6.46 -29.36 10.16
CA PRO A 139 -5.46 -28.65 9.37
C PRO A 139 -6.13 -27.61 8.45
N VAL A 140 -6.29 -26.40 8.97
CA VAL A 140 -6.86 -25.26 8.25
C VAL A 140 -5.95 -24.79 7.11
N SER A 141 -6.56 -24.50 5.97
CA SER A 141 -5.91 -23.96 4.78
C SER A 141 -5.16 -22.66 5.09
N ARG A 142 -4.13 -22.33 4.30
CA ARG A 142 -3.35 -21.08 4.50
C ARG A 142 -4.25 -19.84 4.49
N LEU A 143 -5.29 -19.83 3.65
CA LEU A 143 -6.26 -18.74 3.59
C LEU A 143 -7.08 -18.64 4.88
N ALA A 144 -7.58 -19.76 5.40
CA ALA A 144 -8.34 -19.77 6.66
C ALA A 144 -7.49 -19.31 7.86
N ARG A 145 -6.20 -19.63 7.87
CA ARG A 145 -5.26 -19.09 8.86
C ARG A 145 -5.07 -17.59 8.75
N LEU A 146 -4.86 -17.07 7.53
CA LEU A 146 -4.74 -15.63 7.30
C LEU A 146 -5.99 -14.87 7.73
N VAL A 147 -7.15 -15.40 7.38
CA VAL A 147 -8.45 -14.85 7.79
C VAL A 147 -8.54 -14.85 9.31
N LYS A 148 -8.26 -15.98 9.98
CA LYS A 148 -8.30 -16.06 11.45
C LYS A 148 -7.32 -15.10 12.13
N THR A 149 -6.10 -14.95 11.60
CA THR A 149 -5.11 -14.00 12.15
C THR A 149 -5.55 -12.56 11.95
N GLU A 150 -6.12 -12.21 10.79
CA GLU A 150 -6.66 -10.88 10.57
C GLU A 150 -7.87 -10.59 11.44
N HIS A 151 -8.76 -11.56 11.67
CA HIS A 151 -9.87 -11.41 12.61
C HIS A 151 -9.36 -11.13 14.03
N ALA A 152 -8.33 -11.85 14.49
CA ALA A 152 -7.72 -11.62 15.80
C ALA A 152 -7.09 -10.22 15.91
N ARG A 153 -6.39 -9.76 14.86
CA ARG A 153 -5.79 -8.41 14.76
C ARG A 153 -6.84 -7.32 14.79
N ILE A 154 -7.92 -7.49 14.00
CA ILE A 154 -9.07 -6.56 13.98
C ILE A 154 -9.69 -6.49 15.38
N ALA A 155 -9.93 -7.62 16.04
CA ALA A 155 -10.49 -7.63 17.39
C ALA A 155 -9.57 -6.98 18.44
N ALA A 156 -8.25 -7.13 18.29
CA ALA A 156 -7.24 -6.51 19.15
C ALA A 156 -7.04 -5.01 18.88
N GLY A 157 -7.51 -4.49 17.74
CA GLY A 157 -7.31 -3.10 17.35
C GLY A 157 -5.91 -2.80 16.78
N ASP A 158 -5.24 -3.81 16.23
CA ASP A 158 -3.92 -3.65 15.60
C ASP A 158 -3.97 -2.76 14.35
N SER A 159 -2.80 -2.26 13.93
CA SER A 159 -2.63 -1.43 12.75
C SER A 159 -3.09 -2.11 11.45
N LEU A 160 -3.65 -1.31 10.55
CA LEU A 160 -4.13 -1.72 9.23
C LEU A 160 -2.98 -2.06 8.28
N PRO A 161 -3.18 -2.98 7.31
CA PRO A 161 -2.20 -3.23 6.26
C PRO A 161 -2.18 -2.07 5.27
N TYR A 162 -1.23 -1.15 5.42
CA TYR A 162 -1.16 0.07 4.64
C TYR A 162 -0.74 -0.16 3.18
N ALA A 163 0.01 -1.21 2.87
CA ALA A 163 0.37 -1.53 1.50
C ALA A 163 -0.86 -1.86 0.62
N LEU A 164 -1.96 -2.33 1.23
CA LEU A 164 -3.26 -2.47 0.55
C LEU A 164 -3.87 -1.11 0.18
N ALA A 165 -3.76 -0.12 1.06
CA ALA A 165 -4.20 1.25 0.80
C ALA A 165 -3.37 1.90 -0.32
N ILE A 166 -2.04 1.73 -0.29
CA ILE A 166 -1.15 2.23 -1.34
C ILE A 166 -1.50 1.58 -2.68
N LEU A 167 -1.63 0.25 -2.73
CA LEU A 167 -2.03 -0.45 -3.95
C LEU A 167 -3.38 0.04 -4.47
N GLY A 168 -4.38 0.17 -3.60
CA GLY A 168 -5.70 0.68 -3.96
C GLY A 168 -5.65 2.09 -4.54
N GLY A 169 -4.89 2.99 -3.92
CA GLY A 169 -4.69 4.35 -4.43
C GLY A 169 -3.98 4.40 -5.77
N VAL A 170 -2.95 3.57 -5.97
CA VAL A 170 -2.26 3.45 -7.27
C VAL A 170 -3.20 2.92 -8.36
N ILE A 171 -4.03 1.92 -8.05
CA ILE A 171 -5.02 1.39 -9.00
C ILE A 171 -6.06 2.47 -9.34
N ALA A 172 -6.55 3.22 -8.35
CA ALA A 172 -7.50 4.30 -8.57
C ALA A 172 -6.91 5.43 -9.44
N TYR A 173 -5.64 5.78 -9.21
CA TYR A 173 -4.92 6.73 -10.04
C TYR A 173 -4.83 6.24 -11.49
N MET A 174 -4.38 5.00 -11.70
CA MET A 174 -4.29 4.41 -13.03
C MET A 174 -5.65 4.36 -13.73
N ALA A 175 -6.71 3.95 -13.03
CA ALA A 175 -8.05 3.88 -13.61
C ALA A 175 -8.52 5.24 -14.14
N ARG A 176 -8.14 6.35 -13.51
CA ARG A 176 -8.50 7.70 -13.98
C ARG A 176 -7.64 8.20 -15.14
N GLU A 177 -6.38 7.79 -15.20
CA GLU A 177 -5.46 8.22 -16.27
C GLU A 177 -5.69 7.45 -17.58
N PHE A 178 -6.25 6.24 -17.52
CA PHE A 178 -6.46 5.37 -18.67
C PHE A 178 -7.92 5.30 -19.19
N ILE A 179 -8.86 6.04 -18.59
CA ILE A 179 -10.27 6.19 -19.03
C ILE A 179 -10.48 7.59 -19.59
#